data_AF-A0A2K1R8M3-F1
#
_entry.id   AF-A0A2K1R8M3-F1
#
_cell.length_a   1.000
_cell.length_b   1.000
_cell.length_c   1.000
_cell.angle_alpha   90.00
_cell.angle_beta   90.00
_cell.angle_gamma   90.00
#
_symmetry.space_group_name_H-M   'P 1'
#
loop_
_entity.id
_entity.type
_entity.pdbx_description
1 polymer ?
#
loop_
_entity_poly.entity_id
_entity_poly.type
_entity_poly.pdbx_seq_one_letter_code
_entity_poly.pdbx_strand_id
1 'polypeptide(L)'
;MASSSSPTAPYLKFDVFLSFRGKDTRNSFTSHLYHALQRNQIDAYIDNKLDGGEKIEPALLERIEESCISLVIFSENYADSTFCLRELSKILECMETKQQMVLPVFYRLDPSHVQNLTGSYGDALCKHERDCSSEEVQSWRHALKEIANLKGWDSNVMTACLCSLFIMHCWDETKLIQEIVTDIQKKLNRELSSSFDSKRLVGMKSRVEDIESLLSFGSTGVLIVGIWGMGGIGKSTTAETVYRRNCSKFEGHCCFQDVREESRKHGVDHVRQEILGMVLEKNDLKIQGKVLPSAIKRMLQRKKVIVLDDVNDPQHLKYLVGEDGLFGQGSRIIVTSRDRRVLENACAEDQIYEVKILDEDDALRLFSLHAFKQDRPIEEYSGLSKTVVSCVKGIPLVLEILGGNLYNKRSVEYWESKVAQLRTNGGEDIKKHLEMCYHELDQTEKKIFLDIACFFGRCKKDFLQQTLDLEERSGIDRLADMCHKNCSRQDLDA
;
A
#
# COMPACT_ATOMS: atom_id res chain seq x y z
N MET A 1 23.31 20.74 29.56
CA MET A 1 22.88 19.42 29.07
C MET A 1 22.18 19.65 27.75
N ALA A 2 22.80 19.24 26.64
CA ALA A 2 22.23 19.39 25.31
C ALA A 2 21.26 18.23 25.06
N SER A 3 19.99 18.56 24.83
CA SER A 3 18.96 17.63 24.39
C SER A 3 19.25 17.21 22.95
N SER A 4 19.60 15.94 22.72
CA SER A 4 19.67 15.41 21.36
C SER A 4 18.25 15.12 20.87
N SER A 5 17.73 15.95 19.97
CA SER A 5 16.54 15.63 19.20
C SER A 5 16.89 14.58 18.16
N SER A 6 16.25 13.42 18.24
CA SER A 6 16.27 12.39 17.20
C SER A 6 15.77 13.00 15.87
N PRO A 7 16.34 12.64 14.70
CA PRO A 7 15.83 13.12 13.43
C PRO A 7 14.49 12.42 13.16
N THR A 8 13.38 13.13 13.40
CA THR A 8 12.08 12.80 12.82
C THR A 8 12.21 12.92 11.31
N ALA A 9 11.89 11.85 10.58
CA ALA A 9 11.80 11.88 9.12
C ALA A 9 10.89 13.04 8.70
N PRO A 10 11.27 13.85 7.70
CA PRO A 10 10.44 14.97 7.26
C PRO A 10 9.11 14.41 6.76
N TYR A 11 8.02 14.83 7.39
CA TYR A 11 6.67 14.58 6.86
C TYR A 11 6.58 15.35 5.54
N LEU A 12 6.74 14.66 4.41
CA LEU A 12 6.47 15.21 3.09
C LEU A 12 4.98 15.53 3.01
N LYS A 13 4.66 16.76 2.58
CA LYS A 13 3.29 17.27 2.58
C LYS A 13 2.64 17.15 1.21
N PHE A 14 3.44 17.05 0.15
CA PHE A 14 2.99 16.94 -1.23
C PHE A 14 3.71 15.79 -1.93
N ASP A 15 3.01 15.11 -2.83
CA ASP A 15 3.59 14.06 -3.65
C ASP A 15 4.41 14.66 -4.79
N VAL A 16 3.90 15.71 -5.44
CA VAL A 16 4.51 16.30 -6.64
C VAL A 16 4.48 17.82 -6.60
N PHE A 17 5.63 18.47 -6.84
CA PHE A 17 5.72 19.89 -7.17
C PHE A 17 5.81 20.08 -8.70
N LEU A 18 5.00 20.96 -9.28
CA LEU A 18 5.03 21.28 -10.70
C LEU A 18 5.69 22.64 -10.94
N SER A 19 6.89 22.67 -11.52
CA SER A 19 7.53 23.90 -12.02
C SER A 19 7.31 24.04 -13.52
N PHE A 20 6.76 25.19 -13.94
CA PHE A 20 6.41 25.43 -15.34
C PHE A 20 6.30 26.92 -15.64
N ARG A 21 6.34 27.28 -16.92
CA ARG A 21 6.06 28.65 -17.35
C ARG A 21 4.57 28.89 -17.46
N GLY A 22 4.04 29.70 -16.53
CA GLY A 22 2.61 30.01 -16.47
C GLY A 22 2.02 30.57 -17.77
N LYS A 23 2.76 31.40 -18.51
CA LYS A 23 2.28 31.98 -19.77
C LYS A 23 2.17 30.97 -20.92
N ASP A 24 2.92 29.87 -20.85
CA ASP A 24 3.08 28.93 -21.97
C ASP A 24 2.13 27.73 -21.82
N THR A 25 2.08 27.14 -20.62
CA THR A 25 1.48 25.80 -20.43
C THR A 25 0.34 25.73 -19.41
N ARG A 26 0.09 26.80 -18.65
CA ARG A 26 -0.85 26.78 -17.52
C ARG A 26 -2.25 26.30 -17.88
N ASN A 27 -2.86 26.95 -18.87
CA ASN A 27 -4.25 26.69 -19.26
C ASN A 27 -4.36 25.59 -20.35
N SER A 28 -3.25 24.91 -20.65
CA SER A 28 -3.17 23.87 -21.66
C SER A 28 -2.62 22.59 -21.02
N PHE A 29 -1.39 22.21 -21.33
CA PHE A 29 -0.76 20.98 -20.89
C PHE A 29 -0.72 20.82 -19.36
N THR A 30 -0.32 21.86 -18.63
CA THR A 30 -0.15 21.78 -17.17
C THR A 30 -1.49 21.61 -16.44
N SER A 31 -2.56 22.28 -16.88
CA SER A 31 -3.90 22.10 -16.30
C SER A 31 -4.42 20.68 -16.49
N HIS A 32 -4.24 20.10 -17.68
CA HIS A 32 -4.63 18.72 -17.94
C HIS A 32 -3.81 17.72 -17.11
N LEU A 33 -2.50 17.93 -17.02
CA LEU A 33 -1.60 17.11 -16.21
C LEU A 33 -1.96 17.16 -14.73
N TYR A 34 -2.21 18.36 -14.20
CA TYR A 34 -2.66 18.55 -12.81
C TYR A 34 -3.91 17.76 -12.48
N HIS A 35 -4.95 17.90 -13.29
CA HIS A 35 -6.19 17.17 -13.08
C HIS A 35 -6.03 15.67 -13.27
N ALA A 36 -5.12 15.23 -14.14
CA ALA A 36 -4.80 13.81 -14.28
C ALA A 36 -4.09 13.25 -13.03
N LEU A 37 -3.16 13.99 -12.43
CA LEU A 37 -2.52 13.64 -11.15
C LEU A 37 -3.56 13.54 -10.02
N GLN A 38 -4.43 14.55 -9.89
CA GLN A 38 -5.50 14.56 -8.89
C GLN A 38 -6.48 13.39 -9.03
N ARG A 39 -6.88 13.05 -10.27
CA ARG A 39 -7.75 11.89 -10.53
C ARG A 39 -7.13 10.58 -10.06
N ASN A 40 -5.79 10.48 -10.09
CA ASN A 40 -5.03 9.32 -9.61
C ASN A 40 -4.63 9.45 -8.13
N GLN A 41 -5.26 10.36 -7.37
CA GLN A 41 -5.02 10.58 -5.94
C GLN A 41 -3.57 10.96 -5.61
N ILE A 42 -2.88 11.64 -6.53
CA ILE A 42 -1.54 12.18 -6.33
C ILE A 42 -1.69 13.66 -5.92
N ASP A 43 -1.22 14.01 -4.73
CA ASP A 43 -1.28 15.39 -4.23
C ASP A 43 -0.22 16.26 -4.92
N ALA A 44 -0.66 16.96 -5.95
CA ALA A 44 0.18 17.85 -6.73
C ALA A 44 0.01 19.30 -6.26
N TYR A 45 1.13 20.02 -6.11
CA TYR A 45 1.16 21.46 -5.90
C TYR A 45 1.48 22.19 -7.21
N ILE A 46 0.67 23.20 -7.53
CA ILE A 46 0.89 24.14 -8.63
C ILE A 46 1.03 25.55 -8.06
N ASP A 47 2.04 26.30 -8.51
CA ASP A 47 2.05 27.73 -8.25
C ASP A 47 0.93 28.44 -9.05
N ASN A 48 0.05 29.12 -8.32
CA ASN A 48 -1.11 29.78 -8.89
C ASN A 48 -0.82 31.18 -9.44
N LYS A 49 0.41 31.68 -9.38
CA LYS A 49 0.74 33.04 -9.81
C LYS A 49 0.98 33.14 -11.33
N LEU A 50 0.18 33.97 -11.99
CA LEU A 50 0.26 34.27 -13.43
C LEU A 50 1.38 35.28 -13.76
N ASP A 51 1.66 36.19 -12.82
CA ASP A 51 2.74 37.16 -12.91
C ASP A 51 3.61 37.03 -11.65
N GLY A 52 4.87 36.65 -11.87
CA GLY A 52 5.85 36.44 -10.82
C GLY A 52 6.08 37.72 -10.04
N GLY A 53 5.92 37.65 -8.71
CA GLY A 53 6.50 38.66 -7.83
C GLY A 53 8.02 38.61 -7.91
N GLU A 54 8.67 39.74 -7.62
CA GLU A 54 10.14 39.89 -7.70
C GLU A 54 10.93 38.94 -6.77
N LYS A 55 10.27 38.32 -5.79
CA LYS A 55 10.86 37.39 -4.82
C LYS A 55 10.02 36.12 -4.71
N ILE A 56 10.71 34.98 -4.62
CA ILE A 56 10.08 33.72 -4.22
C ILE A 56 9.60 33.87 -2.78
N GLU A 57 8.32 33.60 -2.54
CA GLU A 57 7.79 33.58 -1.18
C GLU A 57 8.45 32.44 -0.40
N PRO A 58 8.86 32.65 0.86
CA PRO A 58 9.43 31.58 1.69
C PRO A 58 8.55 30.32 1.73
N ALA A 59 7.22 30.52 1.72
CA ALA A 59 6.25 29.45 1.65
C ALA A 59 6.41 28.56 0.40
N LEU A 60 6.79 29.12 -0.76
CA LEU A 60 6.99 28.33 -1.99
C LEU A 60 8.27 27.50 -1.93
N LEU A 61 9.35 28.04 -1.35
CA LEU A 61 10.58 27.28 -1.11
C LEU A 61 10.32 26.09 -0.18
N GLU A 62 9.53 26.31 0.88
CA GLU A 62 9.08 25.23 1.76
C GLU A 62 8.29 24.17 0.99
N ARG A 63 7.42 24.54 0.04
CA ARG A 63 6.67 23.56 -0.76
C ARG A 63 7.57 22.73 -1.68
N ILE A 64 8.58 23.34 -2.29
CA ILE A 64 9.57 22.59 -3.08
C ILE A 64 10.27 21.58 -2.16
N GLU A 65 10.67 22.02 -0.97
CA GLU A 65 11.35 21.19 0.02
C GLU A 65 10.48 20.06 0.63
N GLU A 66 9.18 20.29 0.76
CA GLU A 66 8.18 19.38 1.33
C GLU A 66 7.59 18.39 0.30
N SER A 67 8.02 18.47 -0.97
CA SER A 67 7.52 17.62 -2.05
C SER A 67 8.38 16.37 -2.25
N CYS A 68 7.77 15.23 -2.56
CA CYS A 68 8.52 14.00 -2.86
C CYS A 68 9.22 14.07 -4.24
N ILE A 69 8.48 14.53 -5.25
CA ILE A 69 8.93 14.60 -6.63
C ILE A 69 8.81 16.04 -7.15
N SER A 70 9.83 16.55 -7.83
CA SER A 70 9.77 17.83 -8.56
C SER A 70 9.70 17.55 -10.07
N LEU A 71 8.57 17.87 -10.70
CA LEU A 71 8.37 17.76 -12.15
C LEU A 71 8.60 19.13 -12.80
N VAL A 72 9.58 19.20 -13.69
CA VAL A 72 9.98 20.45 -14.35
C VAL A 72 9.54 20.43 -15.82
N ILE A 73 8.59 21.28 -16.18
CA ILE A 73 8.03 21.38 -17.53
C ILE A 73 8.75 22.51 -18.29
N PHE A 74 9.77 22.12 -19.05
CA PHE A 74 10.45 23.01 -19.97
C PHE A 74 9.54 23.34 -21.16
N SER A 75 9.47 24.62 -21.49
CA SER A 75 8.71 25.19 -22.60
C SER A 75 9.59 26.24 -23.27
N GLU A 76 9.26 26.63 -24.50
CA GLU A 76 10.10 27.54 -25.30
C GLU A 76 10.54 28.80 -24.55
N ASN A 77 9.67 29.41 -23.73
CA ASN A 77 9.95 30.64 -23.00
C ASN A 77 10.11 30.42 -21.48
N TYR A 78 10.47 29.22 -21.04
CA TYR A 78 10.67 28.94 -19.62
C TYR A 78 11.75 29.82 -19.00
N ALA A 79 12.89 29.97 -19.70
CA ALA A 79 14.03 30.77 -19.23
C ALA A 79 13.79 32.28 -19.22
N ASP A 80 12.72 32.79 -19.86
CA ASP A 80 12.39 34.22 -19.78
C ASP A 80 11.98 34.66 -18.38
N SER A 81 11.57 33.71 -17.53
CA SER A 81 11.12 33.99 -16.18
C SER A 81 12.22 33.74 -15.17
N THR A 82 12.74 34.81 -14.57
CA THR A 82 13.65 34.72 -13.40
C THR A 82 13.03 33.93 -12.24
N PHE A 83 11.70 33.96 -12.11
CA PHE A 83 10.98 33.17 -11.11
C PHE A 83 11.12 31.66 -11.36
N CYS A 84 10.82 31.19 -12.58
CA CYS A 84 11.02 29.79 -12.98
C CYS A 84 12.49 29.36 -12.81
N LEU A 85 13.46 30.23 -13.16
CA LEU A 85 14.88 29.94 -13.01
C LEU A 85 15.32 29.82 -11.53
N ARG A 86 14.77 30.65 -10.64
CA ARG A 86 15.04 30.55 -9.21
C ARG A 86 14.39 29.33 -8.56
N GLU A 87 13.17 28.96 -8.97
CA GLU A 87 12.56 27.67 -8.58
C GLU A 87 13.45 26.51 -9.00
N LEU A 88 13.94 26.54 -10.25
CA LEU A 88 14.82 25.51 -10.79
C LEU A 88 16.12 25.36 -9.99
N SER A 89 16.77 26.47 -9.61
CA SER A 89 17.92 26.43 -8.72
C SER A 89 17.60 25.79 -7.37
N LYS A 90 16.43 26.10 -6.78
CA LYS A 90 16.02 25.49 -5.52
C LYS A 90 15.73 23.99 -5.66
N ILE A 91 15.12 23.58 -6.77
CA ILE A 91 14.89 22.17 -7.09
C ILE A 91 16.22 21.41 -7.20
N LEU A 92 17.22 22.00 -7.89
CA LEU A 92 18.56 21.41 -7.97
C LEU A 92 19.19 21.27 -6.57
N GLU A 93 19.10 22.32 -5.74
CA GLU A 93 19.59 22.26 -4.35
C GLU A 93 18.92 21.13 -3.56
N CYS A 94 17.60 20.95 -3.68
CA CYS A 94 16.86 19.87 -3.00
C CYS A 94 17.23 18.49 -3.53
N MET A 95 17.49 18.37 -4.83
CA MET A 95 17.96 17.13 -5.45
C MET A 95 19.33 16.71 -4.86
N GLU A 96 20.26 17.65 -4.73
CA GLU A 96 21.61 17.38 -4.24
C GLU A 96 21.66 17.14 -2.73
N THR A 97 20.92 17.95 -1.95
CA THR A 97 21.01 17.93 -0.48
C THR A 97 20.04 16.95 0.17
N LYS A 98 18.84 16.78 -0.39
CA LYS A 98 17.76 15.95 0.17
C LYS A 98 17.46 14.71 -0.66
N GLN A 99 18.19 14.48 -1.76
CA GLN A 99 17.96 13.38 -2.69
C GLN A 99 16.53 13.38 -3.27
N GLN A 100 15.93 14.56 -3.40
CA GLN A 100 14.61 14.71 -4.01
C GLN A 100 14.62 14.22 -5.46
N MET A 101 13.58 13.50 -5.88
CA MET A 101 13.51 13.01 -7.26
C MET A 101 13.06 14.14 -8.20
N VAL A 102 13.86 14.41 -9.24
CA VAL A 102 13.56 15.43 -10.25
C VAL A 102 13.30 14.77 -11.60
N LEU A 103 12.24 15.21 -12.29
CA LEU A 103 11.81 14.65 -13.57
C LEU A 103 11.56 15.79 -14.58
N PRO A 104 12.37 15.91 -15.66
CA PRO A 104 12.15 16.91 -16.69
C PRO A 104 11.12 16.45 -17.74
N VAL A 105 10.29 17.37 -18.21
CA VAL A 105 9.36 17.23 -19.33
C VAL A 105 9.67 18.32 -20.35
N PHE A 106 10.11 17.95 -21.54
CA PHE A 106 10.38 18.88 -22.64
C PHE A 106 9.13 19.03 -23.49
N TYR A 107 8.34 20.08 -23.24
CA TYR A 107 7.08 20.37 -23.92
C TYR A 107 7.27 21.30 -25.13
N ARG A 108 7.05 20.75 -26.33
CA ARG A 108 7.19 21.38 -27.65
C ARG A 108 8.54 22.05 -27.89
N LEU A 109 9.62 21.47 -27.34
CA LEU A 109 10.99 21.91 -27.57
C LEU A 109 11.95 20.72 -27.67
N ASP A 110 13.03 20.90 -28.41
CA ASP A 110 14.14 19.97 -28.44
C ASP A 110 14.94 20.08 -27.12
N PRO A 111 15.16 18.98 -26.38
CA PRO A 111 15.95 18.98 -25.15
C PRO A 111 17.34 19.62 -25.32
N SER A 112 17.94 19.52 -26.51
CA SER A 112 19.26 20.09 -26.80
C SER A 112 19.29 21.62 -26.68
N HIS A 113 18.16 22.31 -26.85
CA HIS A 113 18.07 23.75 -26.62
C HIS A 113 18.29 24.11 -25.14
N VAL A 114 17.79 23.28 -24.22
CA VAL A 114 17.99 23.46 -22.77
C VAL A 114 19.37 22.98 -22.34
N GLN A 115 19.79 21.80 -22.80
CA GLN A 115 21.08 21.20 -22.41
C GLN A 115 22.28 22.03 -22.88
N ASN A 116 22.23 22.55 -24.11
CA ASN A 116 23.30 23.36 -24.68
C ASN A 116 23.09 24.87 -24.47
N LEU A 117 21.96 25.27 -23.87
CA LEU A 117 21.57 26.68 -23.69
C LEU A 117 21.60 27.46 -25.01
N THR A 118 20.94 26.92 -26.02
CA THR A 118 20.86 27.49 -27.37
C THR A 118 19.43 27.94 -27.69
N GLY A 119 19.27 28.76 -28.74
CA GLY A 119 17.97 29.33 -29.09
C GLY A 119 17.41 30.25 -28.01
N SER A 120 16.10 30.15 -27.74
CA SER A 120 15.38 31.01 -26.79
C SER A 120 15.99 31.01 -25.38
N TYR A 121 16.54 29.87 -24.93
CA TYR A 121 17.19 29.75 -23.62
C TYR A 121 18.49 30.56 -23.54
N GLY A 122 19.29 30.56 -24.60
CA GLY A 122 20.51 31.36 -24.69
C GLY A 122 20.20 32.85 -24.70
N ASP A 123 19.22 33.25 -25.52
CA ASP A 123 18.79 34.65 -25.65
C ASP A 123 18.23 35.20 -24.33
N ALA A 124 17.40 34.40 -23.64
CA ALA A 124 16.85 34.75 -22.32
C ALA A 124 17.94 34.97 -21.27
N LEU A 125 18.94 34.08 -21.21
CA LEU A 125 20.05 34.22 -20.28
C LEU A 125 20.91 35.46 -20.58
N CYS A 126 21.20 35.73 -21.85
CA CYS A 126 21.93 36.95 -22.25
C CYS A 126 21.18 38.24 -21.90
N LYS A 127 19.84 38.20 -21.89
CA LYS A 127 19.03 39.31 -21.38
C LYS A 127 19.18 39.45 -19.87
N HIS A 128 19.06 38.36 -19.11
CA HIS A 128 19.17 38.39 -17.66
C HIS A 128 20.56 38.79 -17.16
N GLU A 129 21.63 38.54 -17.90
CA GLU A 129 22.99 39.03 -17.60
C GLU A 129 23.09 40.55 -17.49
N ARG A 130 22.13 41.29 -18.09
CA ARG A 130 22.08 42.76 -18.01
C ARG A 130 21.37 43.25 -16.75
N ASP A 131 20.42 42.47 -16.26
CA ASP A 131 19.45 42.90 -15.23
C ASP A 131 19.69 42.21 -13.86
N CYS A 132 20.44 41.11 -13.82
CA CYS A 132 20.66 40.27 -12.63
C CYS A 132 22.15 40.11 -12.31
N SER A 133 22.44 39.58 -11.11
CA SER A 133 23.83 39.32 -10.70
C SER A 133 24.45 38.17 -11.52
N SER A 134 25.75 38.27 -11.81
CA SER A 134 26.49 37.22 -12.51
C SER A 134 26.40 35.87 -11.79
N GLU A 135 26.44 35.87 -10.46
CA GLU A 135 26.33 34.67 -9.63
C GLU A 135 24.97 33.97 -9.78
N GLU A 136 23.86 34.72 -9.77
CA GLU A 136 22.52 34.16 -10.02
C GLU A 136 22.42 33.54 -11.41
N VAL A 137 22.89 34.23 -12.44
CA VAL A 137 22.81 33.72 -13.81
C VAL A 137 23.66 32.46 -13.99
N GLN A 138 24.85 32.39 -13.38
CA GLN A 138 25.65 31.17 -13.43
C GLN A 138 24.98 30.00 -12.69
N SER A 139 24.32 30.26 -11.55
CA SER A 139 23.50 29.26 -10.86
C SER A 139 22.38 28.74 -11.77
N TRP A 140 21.67 29.62 -12.49
CA TRP A 140 20.60 29.23 -13.41
C TRP A 140 21.13 28.42 -14.60
N ARG A 141 22.28 28.82 -15.17
CA ARG A 141 22.96 28.06 -16.24
C ARG A 141 23.30 26.65 -15.79
N HIS A 142 23.79 26.49 -14.56
CA HIS A 142 24.09 25.20 -13.99
C HIS A 142 22.83 24.35 -13.78
N ALA A 143 21.80 24.91 -13.14
CA ALA A 143 20.54 24.22 -12.88
C ALA A 143 19.84 23.74 -14.16
N LEU A 144 19.80 24.56 -15.21
CA LEU A 144 19.26 24.18 -16.51
C LEU A 144 20.00 22.99 -17.12
N LYS A 145 21.32 22.99 -17.08
CA LYS A 145 22.13 21.89 -17.65
C LYS A 145 21.97 20.59 -16.87
N GLU A 146 22.10 20.63 -15.55
CA GLU A 146 22.01 19.44 -14.71
C GLU A 146 20.63 18.78 -14.84
N ILE A 147 19.56 19.56 -14.70
CA ILE A 147 18.20 19.02 -14.75
C ILE A 147 17.84 18.58 -16.17
N ALA A 148 18.28 19.29 -17.22
CA ALA A 148 18.00 18.88 -18.60
C ALA A 148 18.78 17.61 -19.04
N ASN A 149 19.86 17.26 -18.34
CA ASN A 149 20.60 16.01 -18.57
C ASN A 149 19.96 14.79 -17.86
N LEU A 150 18.97 15.01 -16.99
CA LEU A 150 18.24 13.93 -16.36
C LEU A 150 17.34 13.21 -17.37
N LYS A 151 17.05 11.93 -17.10
CA LYS A 151 16.10 11.16 -17.90
C LYS A 151 14.69 11.74 -17.73
N GLY A 152 14.12 12.22 -18.82
CA GLY A 152 12.79 12.82 -18.86
C GLY A 152 11.97 12.40 -20.07
N TRP A 153 10.89 13.14 -20.32
CA TRP A 153 10.03 12.95 -21.49
C TRP A 153 10.27 14.04 -22.51
N ASP A 154 10.48 13.64 -23.77
CA ASP A 154 10.55 14.55 -24.90
C ASP A 154 9.26 14.45 -25.71
N SER A 155 8.57 15.58 -25.84
CA SER A 155 7.36 15.68 -26.65
C SER A 155 7.61 15.50 -28.16
N ASN A 156 8.81 15.76 -28.67
CA ASN A 156 9.07 15.62 -30.10
C ASN A 156 9.44 14.18 -30.50
N VAL A 157 9.92 13.36 -29.57
CA VAL A 157 10.41 11.99 -29.85
C VAL A 157 9.29 10.93 -29.78
N MET A 158 8.14 11.22 -29.16
CA MET A 158 6.97 10.33 -29.14
C MET A 158 6.16 10.36 -30.45
N THR A 159 6.83 10.49 -31.61
CA THR A 159 6.23 10.38 -32.95
C THR A 159 7.13 9.68 -33.96
N ALA A 160 8.00 8.76 -33.51
CA ALA A 160 8.79 7.91 -34.40
C ALA A 160 8.20 6.49 -34.52
N CYS A 161 6.89 6.37 -34.76
CA CYS A 161 6.31 5.12 -35.25
C CYS A 161 5.58 5.40 -36.58
N LEU A 162 6.31 5.13 -37.67
CA LEU A 162 5.81 4.85 -39.02
C LEU A 162 5.00 5.95 -39.72
N CYS A 163 5.67 6.96 -40.27
CA CYS A 163 5.20 7.63 -41.51
C CYS A 163 6.39 8.21 -42.27
N SER A 164 7.02 7.37 -43.09
CA SER A 164 7.86 7.81 -44.19
C SER A 164 7.01 8.68 -45.13
N LEU A 165 7.46 9.90 -45.40
CA LEU A 165 7.08 10.81 -46.50
C LEU A 165 5.96 11.85 -46.32
N PHE A 166 5.21 11.91 -45.21
CA PHE A 166 4.43 13.11 -44.86
C PHE A 166 4.36 13.21 -43.34
N ILE A 167 5.23 14.03 -42.74
CA ILE A 167 5.26 14.23 -41.28
C ILE A 167 4.09 15.13 -40.89
N MET A 168 2.91 14.54 -40.77
CA MET A 168 1.84 15.13 -39.97
C MET A 168 2.10 14.69 -38.53
N HIS A 169 2.76 15.55 -37.75
CA HIS A 169 3.00 15.35 -36.31
C HIS A 169 1.67 15.29 -35.56
N CYS A 170 1.03 14.13 -35.52
CA CYS A 170 -0.14 13.89 -34.69
C CYS A 170 0.33 13.57 -33.27
N TRP A 171 0.68 14.63 -32.55
CA TRP A 171 1.01 14.68 -31.13
C TRP A 171 -0.24 14.38 -30.28
N ASP A 172 -0.15 13.43 -29.34
CA ASP A 172 -1.23 13.13 -28.40
C ASP A 172 -0.80 13.49 -26.98
N GLU A 173 -1.10 14.73 -26.58
CA GLU A 173 -0.86 15.26 -25.22
C GLU A 173 -1.44 14.33 -24.14
N THR A 174 -2.54 13.66 -24.43
CA THR A 174 -3.22 12.77 -23.49
C THR A 174 -2.36 11.55 -23.17
N LYS A 175 -1.71 10.95 -24.17
CA LYS A 175 -0.82 9.79 -23.97
C LYS A 175 0.40 10.17 -23.15
N LEU A 176 1.03 11.31 -23.45
CA LEU A 176 2.15 11.80 -22.65
C LEU A 176 1.73 11.99 -21.19
N ILE A 177 0.60 12.65 -20.94
CA ILE A 177 0.07 12.86 -19.59
C ILE A 177 -0.16 11.52 -18.88
N GLN A 178 -0.77 10.55 -19.56
CA GLN A 178 -1.01 9.22 -18.97
C GLN A 178 0.29 8.50 -18.61
N GLU A 179 1.31 8.58 -19.46
CA GLU A 179 2.63 8.00 -19.18
C GLU A 179 3.31 8.67 -17.99
N ILE A 180 3.31 10.01 -17.94
CA ILE A 180 3.87 10.77 -16.81
C ILE A 180 3.19 10.36 -15.51
N VAL A 181 1.86 10.38 -15.47
CA VAL A 181 1.08 10.03 -14.28
C VAL A 181 1.36 8.58 -13.84
N THR A 182 1.39 7.65 -14.79
CA THR A 182 1.66 6.23 -14.51
C THR A 182 3.07 6.02 -13.95
N ASP A 183 4.08 6.73 -14.48
CA ASP A 183 5.46 6.62 -14.00
C ASP A 183 5.64 7.26 -12.63
N ILE A 184 5.05 8.44 -12.40
CA ILE A 184 5.02 9.09 -11.08
C ILE A 184 4.37 8.17 -10.05
N GLN A 185 3.23 7.57 -10.36
CA GLN A 185 2.54 6.67 -9.44
C GLN A 185 3.39 5.44 -9.12
N LYS A 186 4.10 4.86 -10.11
CA LYS A 186 5.06 3.76 -9.87
C LYS A 186 6.22 4.19 -8.97
N LYS A 187 6.75 5.40 -9.15
CA LYS A 187 7.84 5.95 -8.34
C LYS A 187 7.39 6.18 -6.89
N LEU A 188 6.25 6.84 -6.69
CA LEU A 188 5.66 7.04 -5.36
C LEU A 188 5.38 5.70 -4.67
N ASN A 189 4.84 4.71 -5.38
CA ASN A 189 4.60 3.38 -4.83
C ASN A 189 5.90 2.67 -4.42
N ARG A 190 7.01 2.87 -5.13
CA ARG A 190 8.32 2.31 -4.75
C ARG A 190 8.88 2.97 -3.48
N GLU A 191 8.75 4.29 -3.35
CA GLU A 191 9.15 5.02 -2.13
C GLU A 191 8.26 4.66 -0.93
N LEU A 192 6.95 4.49 -1.14
CA LEU A 192 6.05 4.00 -0.12
C LEU A 192 6.38 2.56 0.28
N SER A 193 6.75 1.71 -0.69
CA SER A 193 7.18 0.34 -0.43
C SER A 193 8.48 0.33 0.39
N SER A 194 9.50 1.10 0.01
CA SER A 194 10.78 1.15 0.74
C SER A 194 10.63 1.60 2.21
N SER A 195 9.66 2.48 2.51
CA SER A 195 9.31 2.91 3.86
C SER A 195 8.46 1.89 4.65
N PHE A 196 7.57 1.15 3.97
CA PHE A 196 6.74 0.09 4.57
C PHE A 196 7.49 -1.24 4.79
N ASP A 197 8.59 -1.47 4.09
CA ASP A 197 9.13 -2.82 3.82
C ASP A 197 9.83 -3.50 5.01
N SER A 198 10.45 -2.78 5.95
CA SER A 198 11.34 -3.46 6.93
C SER A 198 10.62 -4.14 8.09
N LYS A 199 9.50 -3.58 8.58
CA LYS A 199 8.83 -4.07 9.80
C LYS A 199 7.67 -5.02 9.55
N ARG A 200 6.90 -4.79 8.47
CA ARG A 200 5.66 -5.52 8.21
C ARG A 200 5.82 -6.76 7.35
N LEU A 201 6.94 -6.94 6.63
CA LEU A 201 7.09 -8.01 5.63
C LEU A 201 7.89 -9.25 6.09
N VAL A 202 8.20 -9.37 7.38
CA VAL A 202 8.92 -10.53 7.90
C VAL A 202 8.11 -11.81 7.62
N GLY A 203 8.73 -12.79 6.94
CA GLY A 203 8.07 -14.02 6.48
C GLY A 203 6.93 -13.87 5.49
N MET A 204 6.80 -12.72 4.83
CA MET A 204 5.70 -12.46 3.88
C MET A 204 6.06 -12.69 2.41
N LYS A 205 7.35 -12.74 2.06
CA LYS A 205 7.77 -12.78 0.64
C LYS A 205 7.20 -13.99 -0.09
N SER A 206 7.40 -15.19 0.45
CA SER A 206 6.85 -16.44 -0.11
C SER A 206 5.32 -16.42 -0.15
N ARG A 207 4.67 -15.97 0.93
CA ARG A 207 3.19 -15.88 1.02
C ARG A 207 2.59 -15.01 -0.08
N VAL A 208 3.23 -13.86 -0.33
CA VAL A 208 2.79 -12.93 -1.37
C VAL A 208 2.99 -13.55 -2.76
N GLU A 209 4.14 -14.18 -3.01
CA GLU A 209 4.42 -14.87 -4.28
C GLU A 209 3.42 -16.03 -4.53
N ASP A 210 3.09 -16.80 -3.50
CA ASP A 210 2.09 -17.88 -3.59
C ASP A 210 0.71 -17.34 -3.96
N ILE A 211 0.25 -16.28 -3.29
CA ILE A 211 -1.05 -15.65 -3.59
C ILE A 211 -1.04 -15.00 -4.98
N GLU A 212 0.05 -14.34 -5.37
CA GLU A 212 0.19 -13.79 -6.72
C GLU A 212 0.12 -14.87 -7.81
N SER A 213 0.62 -16.08 -7.51
CA SER A 213 0.49 -17.23 -8.41
C SER A 213 -0.96 -17.71 -8.54
N LEU A 214 -1.70 -17.80 -7.42
CA LEU A 214 -3.13 -18.15 -7.41
C LEU A 214 -3.96 -17.13 -8.18
N LEU A 215 -3.62 -15.84 -8.02
CA LEU A 215 -4.28 -14.76 -8.74
C LEU A 215 -4.03 -14.83 -10.25
N SER A 216 -3.02 -15.55 -10.75
CA SER A 216 -2.86 -15.86 -12.18
C SER A 216 -3.13 -14.65 -13.08
N PHE A 217 -2.39 -13.55 -12.90
CA PHE A 217 -2.69 -12.24 -13.52
C PHE A 217 -2.78 -12.22 -15.06
N GLY A 218 -2.40 -13.30 -15.74
CA GLY A 218 -2.55 -13.50 -17.19
C GLY A 218 -3.82 -14.23 -17.65
N SER A 219 -4.66 -14.74 -16.73
CA SER A 219 -5.90 -15.45 -17.10
C SER A 219 -7.05 -14.49 -17.40
N THR A 220 -7.95 -14.89 -18.31
CA THR A 220 -9.07 -14.06 -18.80
C THR A 220 -10.31 -14.09 -17.90
N GLY A 221 -10.41 -15.03 -16.95
CA GLY A 221 -11.55 -15.14 -16.04
C GLY A 221 -11.59 -14.09 -14.93
N VAL A 222 -12.70 -14.03 -14.20
CA VAL A 222 -12.77 -13.42 -12.85
C VAL A 222 -12.36 -14.48 -11.86
N LEU A 223 -11.39 -14.18 -10.99
CA LEU A 223 -10.91 -15.11 -9.97
C LEU A 223 -11.09 -14.53 -8.58
N ILE A 224 -11.61 -15.36 -7.68
CA ILE A 224 -11.74 -15.07 -6.26
C ILE A 224 -10.72 -15.96 -5.53
N VAL A 225 -9.82 -15.34 -4.79
CA VAL A 225 -8.83 -16.03 -3.94
C VAL A 225 -9.20 -15.76 -2.48
N GLY A 226 -9.42 -16.84 -1.73
CA GLY A 226 -9.71 -16.78 -0.30
C GLY A 226 -8.43 -16.88 0.51
N ILE A 227 -8.19 -15.97 1.44
CA ILE A 227 -7.09 -16.04 2.41
C ILE A 227 -7.70 -16.44 3.75
N TRP A 228 -7.37 -17.65 4.19
CA TRP A 228 -7.91 -18.27 5.39
C TRP A 228 -6.86 -18.37 6.50
N GLY A 229 -7.31 -18.35 7.76
CA GLY A 229 -6.46 -18.58 8.92
C GLY A 229 -6.96 -17.87 10.18
N MET A 230 -6.32 -18.17 11.30
CA MET A 230 -6.69 -17.67 12.62
C MET A 230 -6.59 -16.14 12.74
N GLY A 231 -7.25 -15.54 13.74
CA GLY A 231 -7.03 -14.15 14.13
C GLY A 231 -5.54 -13.85 14.39
N GLY A 232 -5.09 -12.65 14.00
CA GLY A 232 -3.72 -12.20 14.26
C GLY A 232 -2.60 -12.87 13.44
N ILE A 233 -2.93 -13.82 12.55
CA ILE A 233 -1.94 -14.56 11.74
C ILE A 233 -1.34 -13.74 10.57
N GLY A 234 -1.88 -12.53 10.31
CA GLY A 234 -1.42 -11.64 9.25
C GLY A 234 -2.17 -11.74 7.91
N LYS A 235 -3.42 -12.23 7.89
CA LYS A 235 -4.25 -12.29 6.66
C LYS A 235 -4.43 -10.93 6.00
N SER A 236 -4.92 -9.95 6.77
CA SER A 236 -5.16 -8.57 6.33
C SER A 236 -3.88 -7.95 5.77
N THR A 237 -2.77 -8.07 6.50
CA THR A 237 -1.45 -7.60 6.06
C THR A 237 -1.02 -8.23 4.74
N THR A 238 -1.25 -9.54 4.58
CA THR A 238 -0.89 -10.27 3.35
C THR A 238 -1.73 -9.82 2.17
N ALA A 239 -3.05 -9.73 2.33
CA ALA A 239 -3.96 -9.25 1.30
C ALA A 239 -3.63 -7.82 0.86
N GLU A 240 -3.39 -6.94 1.83
CA GLU A 240 -3.03 -5.54 1.60
C GLU A 240 -1.69 -5.40 0.87
N THR A 241 -0.71 -6.24 1.19
CA THR A 241 0.60 -6.25 0.51
C THR A 241 0.48 -6.69 -0.94
N VAL A 242 -0.25 -7.77 -1.21
CA VAL A 242 -0.54 -8.23 -2.59
C VAL A 242 -1.27 -7.15 -3.37
N TYR A 243 -2.25 -6.49 -2.75
CA TYR A 243 -2.99 -5.40 -3.36
C TYR A 243 -2.09 -4.22 -3.75
N ARG A 244 -1.29 -3.69 -2.82
CA ARG A 244 -0.40 -2.54 -3.09
C ARG A 244 0.59 -2.83 -4.21
N ARG A 245 1.13 -4.05 -4.29
CA ARG A 245 2.06 -4.45 -5.36
C ARG A 245 1.42 -4.52 -6.75
N ASN A 246 0.11 -4.77 -6.82
CA ASN A 246 -0.56 -5.13 -8.07
C ASN A 246 -1.67 -4.17 -8.50
N CYS A 247 -2.14 -3.25 -7.66
CA CYS A 247 -3.27 -2.36 -7.95
C CYS A 247 -3.10 -1.56 -9.25
N SER A 248 -1.88 -1.10 -9.54
CA SER A 248 -1.54 -0.37 -10.77
C SER A 248 -1.71 -1.16 -12.08
N LYS A 249 -1.90 -2.49 -12.02
CA LYS A 249 -2.14 -3.35 -13.18
C LYS A 249 -3.62 -3.44 -13.58
N PHE A 250 -4.51 -2.73 -12.88
CA PHE A 250 -5.96 -2.81 -13.03
C PHE A 250 -6.56 -1.42 -13.31
N GLU A 251 -7.70 -1.38 -14.01
CA GLU A 251 -8.42 -0.14 -14.38
C GLU A 251 -9.32 0.39 -13.23
N GLY A 252 -9.17 -0.17 -12.05
CA GLY A 252 -9.81 0.30 -10.83
C GLY A 252 -9.64 -0.72 -9.74
N HIS A 253 -9.56 -0.23 -8.51
CA HIS A 253 -9.10 -1.03 -7.41
C HIS A 253 -9.76 -0.59 -6.11
N CYS A 254 -9.92 -1.52 -5.18
CA CYS A 254 -10.48 -1.23 -3.87
C CYS A 254 -9.84 -2.15 -2.83
N CYS A 255 -9.47 -1.59 -1.68
CA CYS A 255 -9.11 -2.38 -0.50
C CYS A 255 -10.03 -1.96 0.63
N PHE A 256 -11.07 -2.75 0.88
CA PHE A 256 -12.04 -2.49 1.93
C PHE A 256 -11.64 -3.25 3.19
N GLN A 257 -11.33 -2.50 4.26
CA GLN A 257 -10.93 -3.06 5.55
C GLN A 257 -12.15 -3.33 6.43
N ASP A 258 -12.06 -4.36 7.28
CA ASP A 258 -13.03 -4.65 8.34
C ASP A 258 -14.52 -4.75 7.89
N VAL A 259 -14.78 -5.51 6.82
CA VAL A 259 -16.14 -5.70 6.25
C VAL A 259 -17.15 -6.15 7.32
N ARG A 260 -16.76 -7.07 8.21
CA ARG A 260 -17.59 -7.53 9.32
C ARG A 260 -18.00 -6.39 10.26
N GLU A 261 -17.07 -5.50 10.60
CA GLU A 261 -17.36 -4.42 11.55
C GLU A 261 -18.23 -3.33 10.90
N GLU A 262 -17.88 -2.92 9.69
CA GLU A 262 -18.59 -1.86 8.97
C GLU A 262 -20.00 -2.29 8.56
N SER A 263 -20.18 -3.55 8.16
CA SER A 263 -21.52 -4.10 7.89
C SER A 263 -22.40 -4.17 9.15
N ARG A 264 -21.82 -4.36 10.35
CA ARG A 264 -22.56 -4.33 11.61
C ARG A 264 -22.96 -2.91 12.01
N LYS A 265 -22.08 -1.93 11.81
CA LYS A 265 -22.34 -0.52 12.17
C LYS A 265 -23.32 0.18 11.22
N HIS A 266 -23.13 -0.03 9.92
CA HIS A 266 -23.77 0.77 8.88
C HIS A 266 -24.62 -0.03 7.90
N GLY A 267 -24.58 -1.36 7.99
CA GLY A 267 -25.28 -2.28 7.09
C GLY A 267 -24.47 -2.63 5.84
N VAL A 268 -24.76 -3.80 5.27
CA VAL A 268 -24.05 -4.31 4.08
C VAL A 268 -24.28 -3.46 2.82
N ASP A 269 -25.40 -2.75 2.74
CA ASP A 269 -25.70 -1.83 1.64
C ASP A 269 -24.74 -0.64 1.63
N HIS A 270 -24.35 -0.14 2.80
CA HIS A 270 -23.38 0.94 2.93
C HIS A 270 -22.00 0.49 2.46
N VAL A 271 -21.53 -0.65 2.95
CA VAL A 271 -20.25 -1.26 2.54
C VAL A 271 -20.20 -1.45 1.03
N ARG A 272 -21.28 -1.94 0.43
CA ARG A 272 -21.37 -2.10 -1.03
C ARG A 272 -21.25 -0.76 -1.77
N GLN A 273 -21.90 0.29 -1.29
CA GLN A 273 -21.81 1.62 -1.90
C GLN A 273 -20.39 2.18 -1.83
N GLU A 274 -19.71 2.02 -0.70
CA GLU A 274 -18.32 2.47 -0.54
C GLU A 274 -17.36 1.71 -1.45
N ILE A 275 -17.49 0.38 -1.54
CA ILE A 275 -16.70 -0.43 -2.49
C ILE A 275 -16.93 0.06 -3.93
N LEU A 276 -18.18 0.27 -4.33
CA LEU A 276 -18.50 0.76 -5.67
C LEU A 276 -17.95 2.17 -5.92
N GLY A 277 -18.02 3.06 -4.93
CA GLY A 277 -17.43 4.39 -4.98
C GLY A 277 -15.92 4.34 -5.19
N MET A 278 -15.22 3.50 -4.44
CA MET A 278 -13.77 3.29 -4.56
C MET A 278 -13.37 2.68 -5.90
N VAL A 279 -14.00 1.56 -6.31
CA VAL A 279 -13.69 0.84 -7.56
C VAL A 279 -13.93 1.70 -8.81
N LEU A 280 -14.85 2.65 -8.74
CA LEU A 280 -15.25 3.53 -9.84
C LEU A 280 -14.66 4.94 -9.73
N GLU A 281 -13.89 5.23 -8.67
CA GLU A 281 -13.32 6.55 -8.37
C GLU A 281 -14.36 7.68 -8.36
N LYS A 282 -15.53 7.39 -7.76
CA LYS A 282 -16.64 8.34 -7.69
C LYS A 282 -17.24 8.35 -6.30
N ASN A 283 -16.74 9.25 -5.47
CA ASN A 283 -17.13 9.40 -4.07
C ASN A 283 -18.61 9.82 -3.89
N ASP A 284 -19.23 10.42 -4.92
CA ASP A 284 -20.63 10.88 -4.88
C ASP A 284 -21.65 9.89 -5.50
N LEU A 285 -21.25 8.65 -5.80
CA LEU A 285 -22.16 7.65 -6.36
C LEU A 285 -23.18 7.18 -5.33
N LYS A 286 -24.38 7.76 -5.35
CA LYS A 286 -25.54 7.23 -4.62
C LYS A 286 -26.33 6.29 -5.51
N ILE A 287 -26.12 4.99 -5.34
CA ILE A 287 -26.89 3.97 -6.05
C ILE A 287 -28.08 3.56 -5.16
N GLN A 288 -29.28 3.95 -5.59
CA GLN A 288 -30.51 3.57 -4.90
C GLN A 288 -30.94 2.16 -5.35
N GLY A 289 -31.09 1.25 -4.38
CA GLY A 289 -31.60 -0.11 -4.60
C GLY A 289 -30.52 -1.14 -4.98
N LYS A 290 -30.94 -2.42 -4.99
CA LYS A 290 -30.05 -3.58 -5.25
C LYS A 290 -29.62 -3.72 -6.73
N VAL A 291 -30.37 -3.12 -7.65
CA VAL A 291 -30.15 -3.24 -9.09
C VAL A 291 -29.23 -2.11 -9.56
N LEU A 292 -28.07 -2.49 -10.09
CA LEU A 292 -27.11 -1.51 -10.62
C LEU A 292 -27.57 -0.97 -11.98
N PRO A 293 -27.52 0.37 -12.19
CA PRO A 293 -27.71 0.99 -13.50
C PRO A 293 -26.80 0.36 -14.57
N SER A 294 -27.29 0.25 -15.81
CA SER A 294 -26.54 -0.36 -16.92
C SER A 294 -25.17 0.29 -17.16
N ALA A 295 -25.09 1.62 -17.00
CA ALA A 295 -23.83 2.36 -17.10
C ALA A 295 -22.80 1.93 -16.05
N ILE A 296 -23.25 1.68 -14.81
CA ILE A 296 -22.39 1.22 -13.70
C ILE A 296 -21.95 -0.21 -13.94
N LYS A 297 -22.89 -1.10 -14.33
CA LYS A 297 -22.54 -2.47 -14.72
C LYS A 297 -21.44 -2.49 -15.78
N ARG A 298 -21.58 -1.70 -16.85
CA ARG A 298 -20.56 -1.58 -17.90
C ARG A 298 -19.20 -1.12 -17.39
N MET A 299 -19.14 -0.21 -16.41
CA MET A 299 -17.87 0.24 -15.83
C MET A 299 -17.20 -0.84 -14.95
N LEU A 300 -18.01 -1.65 -14.26
CA LEU A 300 -17.52 -2.78 -13.46
C LEU A 300 -17.04 -3.94 -14.34
N GLN A 301 -17.45 -4.00 -15.62
CA GLN A 301 -16.93 -4.96 -16.60
C GLN A 301 -15.47 -4.70 -17.04
N ARG A 302 -14.83 -3.65 -16.53
CA ARG A 302 -13.38 -3.43 -16.73
C ARG A 302 -12.58 -4.30 -15.77
N LYS A 303 -11.28 -4.45 -16.02
CA LYS A 303 -10.39 -5.24 -15.18
C LYS A 303 -10.20 -4.57 -13.81
N LYS A 304 -10.68 -5.18 -12.73
CA LYS A 304 -10.61 -4.65 -11.35
C LYS A 304 -9.82 -5.54 -10.38
N VAL A 305 -9.20 -4.95 -9.35
CA VAL A 305 -8.66 -5.71 -8.20
C VAL A 305 -9.29 -5.25 -6.89
N ILE A 306 -9.86 -6.17 -6.13
CA ILE A 306 -10.65 -5.85 -4.95
C ILE A 306 -10.19 -6.72 -3.79
N VAL A 307 -9.90 -6.10 -2.65
CA VAL A 307 -9.70 -6.79 -1.37
C VAL A 307 -10.90 -6.53 -0.48
N LEU A 308 -11.46 -7.59 0.07
CA LEU A 308 -12.51 -7.57 1.10
C LEU A 308 -11.94 -8.21 2.37
N ASP A 309 -11.63 -7.41 3.38
CA ASP A 309 -10.99 -7.87 4.62
C ASP A 309 -12.01 -8.23 5.72
N ASP A 310 -11.72 -9.30 6.46
CA ASP A 310 -12.50 -9.82 7.60
C ASP A 310 -13.99 -10.07 7.27
N VAL A 311 -14.26 -10.83 6.20
CA VAL A 311 -15.64 -11.22 5.83
C VAL A 311 -16.09 -12.43 6.64
N ASN A 312 -17.25 -12.36 7.30
CA ASN A 312 -17.74 -13.42 8.20
C ASN A 312 -19.13 -13.98 7.83
N ASP A 313 -19.73 -13.52 6.74
CA ASP A 313 -21.05 -13.99 6.29
C ASP A 313 -20.98 -14.32 4.78
N PRO A 314 -21.25 -15.57 4.37
CA PRO A 314 -21.28 -15.95 2.95
C PRO A 314 -22.29 -15.16 2.13
N GLN A 315 -23.42 -14.74 2.72
CA GLN A 315 -24.46 -13.96 2.05
C GLN A 315 -24.01 -12.52 1.82
N HIS A 316 -23.28 -11.93 2.77
CA HIS A 316 -22.64 -10.63 2.56
C HIS A 316 -21.65 -10.71 1.41
N LEU A 317 -20.79 -11.73 1.38
CA LEU A 317 -19.82 -11.90 0.31
C LEU A 317 -20.48 -12.00 -1.07
N LYS A 318 -21.51 -12.86 -1.20
CA LYS A 318 -22.32 -12.98 -2.43
C LYS A 318 -22.98 -11.66 -2.81
N TYR A 319 -23.46 -10.89 -1.83
CA TYR A 319 -24.08 -9.60 -2.10
C TYR A 319 -23.09 -8.51 -2.55
N LEU A 320 -21.87 -8.50 -2.00
CA LEU A 320 -20.82 -7.53 -2.33
C LEU A 320 -20.16 -7.83 -3.68
N VAL A 321 -19.89 -9.11 -3.95
CA VAL A 321 -19.24 -9.56 -5.19
C VAL A 321 -20.25 -9.74 -6.34
N GLY A 322 -21.54 -9.87 -6.01
CA GLY A 322 -22.64 -10.10 -6.95
C GLY A 322 -22.70 -11.56 -7.42
N GLU A 323 -23.89 -11.99 -7.85
CA GLU A 323 -24.03 -13.24 -8.62
C GLU A 323 -23.29 -13.10 -9.95
N ASP A 324 -22.67 -14.19 -10.40
CA ASP A 324 -21.73 -14.32 -11.52
C ASP A 324 -21.90 -13.25 -12.61
N GLY A 325 -20.98 -12.28 -12.65
CA GLY A 325 -20.92 -11.26 -13.71
C GLY A 325 -20.99 -9.80 -13.27
N LEU A 326 -20.83 -9.48 -11.97
CA LEU A 326 -20.68 -8.09 -11.54
C LEU A 326 -19.42 -7.43 -12.12
N PHE A 327 -18.30 -8.15 -12.02
CA PHE A 327 -17.00 -7.71 -12.50
C PHE A 327 -16.65 -8.38 -13.83
N GLY A 328 -15.89 -7.68 -14.67
CA GLY A 328 -15.52 -8.19 -15.99
C GLY A 328 -14.27 -9.05 -16.00
N GLN A 329 -14.03 -9.65 -17.17
CA GLN A 329 -12.88 -10.51 -17.44
C GLN A 329 -11.55 -9.89 -16.99
N GLY A 330 -10.68 -10.74 -16.43
CA GLY A 330 -9.39 -10.33 -15.88
C GLY A 330 -9.45 -9.71 -14.47
N SER A 331 -10.64 -9.55 -13.87
CA SER A 331 -10.77 -9.04 -12.50
C SER A 331 -10.32 -10.05 -11.45
N ARG A 332 -9.82 -9.55 -10.32
CA ARG A 332 -9.27 -10.33 -9.21
C ARG A 332 -9.87 -9.87 -7.89
N ILE A 333 -10.40 -10.80 -7.12
CA ILE A 333 -11.03 -10.52 -5.84
C ILE A 333 -10.30 -11.33 -4.78
N ILE A 334 -9.83 -10.66 -3.75
CA ILE A 334 -9.13 -11.27 -2.61
C ILE A 334 -10.05 -11.10 -1.41
N VAL A 335 -10.36 -12.20 -0.73
CA VAL A 335 -11.24 -12.18 0.43
C VAL A 335 -10.48 -12.76 1.61
N THR A 336 -10.42 -12.05 2.73
CA THR A 336 -9.87 -12.63 3.96
C THR A 336 -11.00 -13.06 4.88
N SER A 337 -10.84 -14.23 5.50
CA SER A 337 -11.80 -14.70 6.51
C SER A 337 -11.14 -15.61 7.54
N ARG A 338 -11.73 -15.66 8.73
CA ARG A 338 -11.43 -16.68 9.76
C ARG A 338 -12.29 -17.93 9.57
N ASP A 339 -13.47 -17.76 8.97
CA ASP A 339 -14.41 -18.84 8.73
C ASP A 339 -14.19 -19.41 7.32
N ARG A 340 -13.67 -20.64 7.25
CA ARG A 340 -13.39 -21.33 5.99
C ARG A 340 -14.66 -21.47 5.12
N ARG A 341 -15.82 -21.63 5.75
CA ARG A 341 -17.11 -21.84 5.05
C ARG A 341 -17.53 -20.62 4.25
N VAL A 342 -17.12 -19.41 4.67
CA VAL A 342 -17.34 -18.19 3.89
C VAL A 342 -16.63 -18.27 2.54
N LEU A 343 -15.41 -18.81 2.53
CA LEU A 343 -14.56 -18.90 1.34
C LEU A 343 -14.96 -20.06 0.43
N GLU A 344 -15.33 -21.21 1.01
CA GLU A 344 -15.85 -22.38 0.25
C GLU A 344 -17.14 -22.04 -0.52
N ASN A 345 -17.92 -21.10 -0.01
CA ASN A 345 -19.13 -20.62 -0.69
C ASN A 345 -18.85 -19.62 -1.83
N ALA A 346 -17.61 -19.17 -1.99
CA ALA A 346 -17.24 -18.10 -2.91
C ALA A 346 -16.14 -18.48 -3.92
N CYS A 347 -15.28 -19.45 -3.61
CA CYS A 347 -14.20 -19.87 -4.48
C CYS A 347 -13.94 -21.37 -4.39
N ALA A 348 -13.27 -21.92 -5.41
CA ALA A 348 -12.88 -23.32 -5.44
C ALA A 348 -11.78 -23.61 -4.39
N GLU A 349 -11.69 -24.86 -3.96
CA GLU A 349 -10.78 -25.30 -2.90
C GLU A 349 -9.30 -24.97 -3.20
N ASP A 350 -8.89 -25.04 -4.47
CA ASP A 350 -7.54 -24.71 -4.92
C ASP A 350 -7.23 -23.20 -4.89
N GLN A 351 -8.26 -22.36 -4.72
CA GLN A 351 -8.16 -20.90 -4.61
C GLN A 351 -8.19 -20.41 -3.16
N ILE A 352 -8.26 -21.32 -2.17
CA ILE A 352 -8.20 -21.00 -0.75
C ILE A 352 -6.74 -21.17 -0.26
N TYR A 353 -6.09 -20.05 0.04
CA TYR A 353 -4.76 -19.99 0.63
C TYR A 353 -4.84 -19.96 2.16
N GLU A 354 -4.32 -21.01 2.81
CA GLU A 354 -4.17 -21.07 4.26
C GLU A 354 -2.89 -20.36 4.72
N VAL A 355 -3.04 -19.32 5.54
CA VAL A 355 -1.90 -18.59 6.10
C VAL A 355 -1.30 -19.38 7.25
N LYS A 356 -0.04 -19.79 7.08
CA LYS A 356 0.73 -20.49 8.11
C LYS A 356 1.28 -19.54 9.17
N ILE A 357 1.64 -20.08 10.34
CA ILE A 357 2.46 -19.38 11.35
C ILE A 357 3.82 -19.00 10.77
N LEU A 358 4.50 -18.02 11.38
CA LEU A 358 5.89 -17.72 11.05
C LEU A 358 6.78 -18.86 11.55
N ASP A 359 7.82 -19.18 10.79
CA ASP A 359 8.90 -20.02 11.29
C ASP A 359 9.68 -19.31 12.41
N GLU A 360 10.55 -20.05 13.11
CA GLU A 360 11.24 -19.53 14.28
C GLU A 360 12.14 -18.32 13.96
N ASP A 361 12.78 -18.31 12.79
CA ASP A 361 13.72 -17.25 12.41
C ASP A 361 12.94 -15.97 12.08
N ASP A 362 11.88 -16.07 11.28
CA ASP A 362 11.00 -14.94 10.97
C ASP A 362 10.24 -14.44 12.21
N ALA A 363 9.79 -15.35 13.08
CA ALA A 363 9.15 -14.99 14.34
C ALA A 363 10.10 -14.24 15.28
N LEU A 364 11.35 -14.70 15.39
CA LEU A 364 12.39 -14.04 16.20
C LEU A 364 12.75 -12.68 15.63
N ARG A 365 12.84 -12.56 14.31
CA ARG A 365 13.09 -11.30 13.63
C ARG A 365 11.96 -10.31 13.86
N LEU A 366 10.70 -10.72 13.67
CA LEU A 366 9.54 -9.87 13.92
C LEU A 366 9.49 -9.39 15.38
N PHE A 367 9.66 -10.31 16.33
CA PHE A 367 9.74 -9.96 17.75
C PHE A 367 10.87 -8.95 18.02
N SER A 368 12.05 -9.17 17.45
CA SER A 368 13.22 -8.30 17.65
C SER A 368 13.01 -6.89 17.09
N LEU A 369 12.34 -6.77 15.95
CA LEU A 369 11.98 -5.48 15.38
C LEU A 369 11.04 -4.69 16.31
N HIS A 370 10.17 -5.37 17.03
CA HIS A 370 9.25 -4.73 17.98
C HIS A 370 9.94 -4.41 19.31
N ALA A 371 10.72 -5.34 19.86
CA ALA A 371 11.38 -5.24 21.17
C ALA A 371 12.66 -4.40 21.18
N PHE A 372 13.43 -4.38 20.09
CA PHE A 372 14.76 -3.75 20.01
C PHE A 372 14.92 -2.75 18.87
N LYS A 373 13.96 -2.70 17.92
CA LYS A 373 14.04 -1.88 16.68
C LYS A 373 15.19 -2.29 15.75
N GLN A 374 15.60 -3.55 15.82
CA GLN A 374 16.63 -4.17 14.97
C GLN A 374 16.24 -5.62 14.65
N ASP A 375 16.82 -6.19 13.60
CA ASP A 375 16.45 -7.53 13.09
C ASP A 375 16.78 -8.68 14.05
N ARG A 376 17.66 -8.45 15.03
CA ARG A 376 18.15 -9.50 15.94
C ARG A 376 18.06 -9.06 17.38
N PRO A 377 17.87 -10.00 18.32
CA PRO A 377 17.90 -9.66 19.73
C PRO A 377 19.29 -9.16 20.14
N ILE A 378 19.33 -8.28 21.14
CA ILE A 378 20.58 -7.95 21.84
C ILE A 378 21.07 -9.23 22.53
N GLU A 379 22.38 -9.47 22.52
CA GLU A 379 22.99 -10.74 22.95
C GLU A 379 22.52 -11.20 24.35
N GLU A 380 22.47 -10.28 25.31
CA GLU A 380 21.98 -10.51 26.67
C GLU A 380 20.52 -11.01 26.73
N TYR A 381 19.68 -10.60 25.79
CA TYR A 381 18.26 -10.96 25.71
C TYR A 381 17.97 -12.09 24.72
N SER A 382 18.99 -12.64 24.06
CA SER A 382 18.84 -13.63 22.99
C SER A 382 18.13 -14.90 23.46
N GLY A 383 18.52 -15.45 24.61
CA GLY A 383 17.89 -16.64 25.19
C GLY A 383 16.43 -16.41 25.61
N LEU A 384 16.13 -15.24 26.18
CA LEU A 384 14.78 -14.85 26.58
C LEU A 384 13.88 -14.61 25.36
N SER A 385 14.41 -13.98 24.31
CA SER A 385 13.69 -13.74 23.05
C SER A 385 13.30 -15.05 22.36
N LYS A 386 14.24 -16.02 22.25
CA LYS A 386 13.94 -17.36 21.73
C LYS A 386 12.87 -18.07 22.56
N THR A 387 12.94 -17.90 23.89
CA THR A 387 11.92 -18.47 24.78
C THR A 387 10.54 -17.87 24.49
N VAL A 388 10.42 -16.55 24.38
CA VAL A 388 9.14 -15.88 24.05
C VAL A 388 8.58 -16.43 22.74
N VAL A 389 9.40 -16.49 21.69
CA VAL A 389 9.01 -16.98 20.36
C VAL A 389 8.48 -18.42 20.43
N SER A 390 9.19 -19.31 21.14
CA SER A 390 8.76 -20.70 21.31
C SER A 390 7.43 -20.84 22.06
N CYS A 391 7.15 -19.95 23.02
CA CYS A 391 5.90 -19.95 23.77
C CYS A 391 4.69 -19.54 22.90
N VAL A 392 4.86 -18.63 21.93
CA VAL A 392 3.74 -18.07 21.15
C VAL A 392 3.60 -18.64 19.75
N LYS A 393 4.39 -19.67 19.42
CA LYS A 393 4.30 -20.48 18.20
C LYS A 393 4.20 -19.66 16.90
N GLY A 394 4.88 -18.52 16.82
CA GLY A 394 5.01 -17.76 15.57
C GLY A 394 3.77 -16.97 15.12
N ILE A 395 2.82 -16.65 16.00
CA ILE A 395 1.67 -15.79 15.66
C ILE A 395 2.12 -14.31 15.61
N PRO A 396 2.09 -13.64 14.44
CA PRO A 396 2.60 -12.28 14.26
C PRO A 396 2.09 -11.27 15.28
N LEU A 397 0.76 -11.13 15.43
CA LEU A 397 0.18 -10.13 16.31
C LEU A 397 0.63 -10.28 17.78
N VAL A 398 0.77 -11.52 18.25
CA VAL A 398 1.21 -11.80 19.62
C VAL A 398 2.67 -11.39 19.80
N LEU A 399 3.53 -11.68 18.81
CA LEU A 399 4.93 -11.28 18.81
C LEU A 399 5.08 -9.75 18.81
N GLU A 400 4.25 -9.04 18.04
CA GLU A 400 4.26 -7.57 17.99
C GLU A 400 3.87 -6.95 19.34
N ILE A 401 2.82 -7.47 20.00
CA ILE A 401 2.35 -7.00 21.30
C ILE A 401 3.40 -7.28 22.37
N LEU A 402 3.92 -8.50 22.46
CA LEU A 402 4.93 -8.86 23.47
C LEU A 402 6.23 -8.09 23.25
N GLY A 403 6.69 -7.96 22.00
CA GLY A 403 7.87 -7.17 21.68
C GLY A 403 7.66 -5.69 22.04
N GLY A 404 6.49 -5.13 21.73
CA GLY A 404 6.12 -3.76 22.11
C GLY A 404 6.12 -3.54 23.62
N ASN A 405 5.58 -4.49 24.39
CA ASN A 405 5.56 -4.43 25.85
C ASN A 405 6.96 -4.47 26.49
N LEU A 406 7.90 -5.15 25.84
CA LEU A 406 9.28 -5.30 26.28
C LEU A 406 10.22 -4.22 25.72
N TYR A 407 9.72 -3.37 24.83
CA TYR A 407 10.48 -2.27 24.24
C TYR A 407 10.99 -1.29 25.31
N ASN A 408 12.27 -0.90 25.19
CA ASN A 408 12.99 -0.03 26.14
C ASN A 408 13.09 -0.54 27.59
N LYS A 409 12.80 -1.82 27.85
CA LYS A 409 13.00 -2.44 29.18
C LYS A 409 14.41 -3.00 29.27
N ARG A 410 15.24 -2.39 30.14
CA ARG A 410 16.67 -2.72 30.32
C ARG A 410 16.99 -3.67 31.47
N SER A 411 15.99 -4.12 32.23
CA SER A 411 16.19 -5.08 33.33
C SER A 411 15.96 -6.49 32.81
N VAL A 412 16.99 -7.33 32.92
CA VAL A 412 16.92 -8.75 32.57
C VAL A 412 15.95 -9.46 33.49
N GLU A 413 15.91 -9.11 34.78
CA GLU A 413 15.00 -9.69 35.78
C GLU A 413 13.53 -9.41 35.42
N TYR A 414 13.26 -8.23 34.86
CA TYR A 414 11.92 -7.89 34.35
C TYR A 414 11.51 -8.79 33.18
N TRP A 415 12.43 -9.02 32.24
CA TRP A 415 12.19 -9.93 31.12
C TRP A 415 12.00 -11.37 31.59
N GLU A 416 12.85 -11.86 32.49
CA GLU A 416 12.73 -13.19 33.09
C GLU A 416 11.38 -13.38 33.80
N SER A 417 10.96 -12.39 34.60
CA SER A 417 9.66 -12.40 35.26
C SER A 417 8.50 -12.45 34.27
N LYS A 418 8.56 -11.67 33.19
CA LYS A 418 7.52 -11.67 32.14
C LYS A 418 7.49 -12.98 31.35
N VAL A 419 8.65 -13.54 31.02
CA VAL A 419 8.76 -14.85 30.36
C VAL A 419 8.26 -15.96 31.28
N ALA A 420 8.55 -15.90 32.57
CA ALA A 420 8.03 -16.84 33.56
C ALA A 420 6.50 -16.76 33.64
N GLN A 421 5.92 -15.55 33.69
CA GLN A 421 4.47 -15.33 33.68
C GLN A 421 3.80 -15.90 32.41
N LEU A 422 4.44 -15.77 31.26
CA LEU A 422 3.95 -16.36 30.00
C LEU A 422 3.91 -17.89 30.06
N ARG A 423 4.90 -18.52 30.69
CA ARG A 423 4.99 -19.99 30.87
C ARG A 423 3.97 -20.54 31.85
N THR A 424 3.65 -19.84 32.94
CA THR A 424 2.75 -20.35 33.99
C THR A 424 1.28 -20.04 33.78
N ASN A 425 0.92 -18.86 33.23
CA ASN A 425 -0.47 -18.39 33.26
C ASN A 425 -1.07 -18.02 31.91
N GLY A 426 -0.36 -18.18 30.78
CA GLY A 426 -0.82 -17.68 29.48
C GLY A 426 -1.20 -16.20 29.60
N GLY A 427 -0.18 -15.33 29.66
CA GLY A 427 -0.25 -13.95 30.18
C GLY A 427 -1.52 -13.14 29.84
N GLU A 428 -1.83 -12.15 30.67
CA GLU A 428 -3.07 -11.35 30.64
C GLU A 428 -3.46 -10.79 29.25
N ASP A 429 -2.48 -10.55 28.36
CA ASP A 429 -2.71 -10.15 26.96
C ASP A 429 -3.08 -11.32 26.03
N ILE A 430 -2.50 -12.52 26.22
CA ILE A 430 -2.92 -13.77 25.58
C ILE A 430 -4.31 -14.15 26.08
N LYS A 431 -4.56 -13.98 27.39
CA LYS A 431 -5.87 -14.19 28.00
C LYS A 431 -6.92 -13.23 27.44
N LYS A 432 -6.62 -11.94 27.27
CA LYS A 432 -7.51 -10.98 26.59
C LYS A 432 -7.79 -11.35 25.13
N HIS A 433 -6.80 -11.86 24.41
CA HIS A 433 -7.00 -12.26 23.01
C HIS A 433 -7.80 -13.59 22.90
N LEU A 434 -7.52 -14.55 23.77
CA LEU A 434 -8.33 -15.76 23.92
C LEU A 434 -9.74 -15.43 24.42
N GLU A 435 -9.91 -14.45 25.30
CA GLU A 435 -11.21 -13.92 25.76
C GLU A 435 -11.95 -13.23 24.62
N MET A 436 -11.27 -12.46 23.75
CA MET A 436 -11.88 -11.91 22.54
C MET A 436 -12.36 -13.02 21.61
N CYS A 437 -11.51 -14.01 21.31
CA CYS A 437 -11.88 -15.16 20.48
C CYS A 437 -13.01 -15.98 21.12
N TYR A 438 -13.00 -16.13 22.44
CA TYR A 438 -14.00 -16.84 23.22
C TYR A 438 -15.32 -16.07 23.27
N HIS A 439 -15.32 -14.75 23.44
CA HIS A 439 -16.53 -13.91 23.44
C HIS A 439 -17.20 -13.85 22.08
N GLU A 440 -16.45 -14.06 21.00
CA GLU A 440 -16.92 -14.16 19.62
C GLU A 440 -17.65 -15.47 19.29
N LEU A 441 -17.51 -16.51 20.13
CA LEU A 441 -18.25 -17.77 20.00
C LEU A 441 -19.72 -17.61 20.44
N ASP A 442 -20.63 -18.33 19.79
CA ASP A 442 -22.01 -18.43 20.26
C ASP A 442 -22.12 -19.24 21.58
N GLN A 443 -23.29 -19.28 22.22
CA GLN A 443 -23.42 -19.91 23.55
C GLN A 443 -23.22 -21.42 23.55
N THR A 444 -23.45 -22.09 22.43
CA THR A 444 -23.22 -23.52 22.29
C THR A 444 -21.73 -23.77 22.05
N GLU A 445 -21.11 -22.96 21.19
CA GLU A 445 -19.67 -22.99 20.89
C GLU A 445 -18.80 -22.66 22.11
N LYS A 446 -19.23 -21.72 22.98
CA LYS A 446 -18.57 -21.41 24.26
C LYS A 446 -18.53 -22.59 25.21
N LYS A 447 -19.64 -23.31 25.35
CA LYS A 447 -19.72 -24.51 26.20
C LYS A 447 -18.79 -25.60 25.69
N ILE A 448 -18.82 -25.87 24.39
CA ILE A 448 -17.96 -26.89 23.76
C ILE A 448 -16.47 -26.51 23.88
N PHE A 449 -16.13 -25.23 23.68
CA PHE A 449 -14.76 -24.73 23.86
C PHE A 449 -14.26 -24.92 25.30
N LEU A 450 -15.10 -24.61 26.29
CA LEU A 450 -14.79 -24.84 27.70
C LEU A 450 -14.66 -26.33 28.02
N ASP A 451 -15.55 -27.18 27.49
CA ASP A 451 -15.48 -28.63 27.71
C ASP A 451 -14.20 -29.23 27.13
N ILE A 452 -13.80 -28.80 25.93
CA ILE A 452 -12.53 -29.22 25.29
C ILE A 452 -11.32 -28.73 26.10
N ALA A 453 -11.31 -27.46 26.51
CA ALA A 453 -10.20 -26.86 27.23
C ALA A 453 -10.05 -27.41 28.66
N CYS A 454 -11.17 -27.69 29.35
CA CYS A 454 -11.17 -28.13 30.75
C CYS A 454 -11.04 -29.65 30.91
N PHE A 455 -11.61 -30.46 30.00
CA PHE A 455 -11.64 -31.93 30.16
C PHE A 455 -10.75 -32.68 29.17
N PHE A 456 -10.50 -32.14 27.97
CA PHE A 456 -9.99 -32.93 26.85
C PHE A 456 -8.65 -32.46 26.27
N GLY A 457 -7.94 -31.54 26.95
CA GLY A 457 -6.60 -31.07 26.56
C GLY A 457 -5.52 -32.16 26.37
N ARG A 458 -5.86 -33.45 26.51
CA ARG A 458 -4.99 -34.63 26.27
C ARG A 458 -5.66 -35.82 25.56
N CYS A 459 -6.86 -35.72 24.99
CA CYS A 459 -7.57 -36.89 24.43
C CYS A 459 -7.61 -36.96 22.88
N LYS A 460 -7.55 -38.18 22.33
CA LYS A 460 -7.56 -38.45 20.88
C LYS A 460 -8.95 -38.21 20.26
N LYS A 461 -8.95 -37.64 19.04
CA LYS A 461 -10.13 -37.23 18.25
C LYS A 461 -11.20 -38.32 18.09
N ASP A 462 -10.79 -39.58 17.97
CA ASP A 462 -11.71 -40.71 17.72
C ASP A 462 -12.63 -41.01 18.91
N PHE A 463 -12.23 -40.62 20.14
CA PHE A 463 -13.03 -40.77 21.35
C PHE A 463 -14.10 -39.67 21.50
N LEU A 464 -13.87 -38.50 20.88
CA LEU A 464 -14.79 -37.35 20.92
C LEU A 464 -16.04 -37.58 20.07
N GLN A 465 -15.92 -38.30 18.93
CA GLN A 465 -17.05 -38.57 18.04
C GLN A 465 -18.02 -39.63 18.58
N GLN A 466 -17.61 -40.48 19.53
CA GLN A 466 -18.45 -41.55 20.06
C GLN A 466 -19.28 -41.15 21.30
N THR A 467 -18.92 -40.06 21.98
CA THR A 467 -19.46 -39.72 23.31
C THR A 467 -20.49 -38.58 23.30
N LEU A 468 -20.58 -37.82 22.20
CA LEU A 468 -21.39 -36.59 22.11
C LEU A 468 -22.60 -36.75 21.18
N ASP A 469 -23.68 -36.04 21.50
CA ASP A 469 -24.94 -36.06 20.75
C ASP A 469 -24.84 -35.29 19.42
N LEU A 470 -25.80 -35.49 18.50
CA LEU A 470 -25.75 -35.01 17.11
C LEU A 470 -25.58 -33.49 16.96
N GLU A 471 -26.14 -32.68 17.86
CA GLU A 471 -25.97 -31.22 17.84
C GLU A 471 -24.54 -30.80 18.23
N GLU A 472 -23.92 -31.47 19.20
CA GLU A 472 -22.57 -31.21 19.70
C GLU A 472 -21.50 -31.59 18.66
N ARG A 473 -21.75 -32.62 17.84
CA ARG A 473 -20.88 -33.01 16.72
C ARG A 473 -20.76 -31.92 15.66
N SER A 474 -21.86 -31.23 15.35
CA SER A 474 -21.87 -30.13 14.37
C SER A 474 -21.08 -28.90 14.84
N GLY A 475 -21.07 -28.64 16.17
CA GLY A 475 -20.26 -27.61 16.80
C GLY A 475 -18.77 -27.96 16.84
N ILE A 476 -18.42 -29.24 16.99
CA ILE A 476 -17.02 -29.70 16.91
C ILE A 476 -16.47 -29.58 15.50
N ASP A 477 -17.22 -29.90 14.45
CA ASP A 477 -16.73 -29.71 13.08
C ASP A 477 -16.52 -28.22 12.77
N ARG A 478 -17.40 -27.33 13.28
CA ARG A 478 -17.22 -25.87 13.22
C ARG A 478 -15.99 -25.37 13.98
N LEU A 479 -15.78 -25.87 15.20
CA LEU A 479 -14.62 -25.52 16.03
C LEU A 479 -13.32 -26.13 15.48
N ALA A 480 -13.37 -27.32 14.88
CA ALA A 480 -12.24 -27.95 14.20
C ALA A 480 -11.89 -27.20 12.90
N ASP A 481 -12.89 -26.68 12.17
CA ASP A 481 -12.70 -25.76 11.04
C ASP A 481 -12.12 -24.41 11.49
N MET A 482 -12.39 -23.97 12.73
CA MET A 482 -11.80 -22.76 13.32
C MET A 482 -10.42 -23.00 13.99
N CYS A 483 -10.08 -24.23 14.38
CA CYS A 483 -8.95 -24.54 15.28
C CYS A 483 -8.06 -25.77 14.93
N HIS A 484 -8.17 -26.43 13.77
CA HIS A 484 -7.26 -27.53 13.41
C HIS A 484 -6.76 -27.46 11.95
N LYS A 485 -5.45 -27.57 11.67
CA LYS A 485 -4.53 -28.61 12.15
C LYS A 485 -3.17 -28.07 12.62
N ASN A 486 -2.86 -28.19 13.91
CA ASN A 486 -1.50 -28.01 14.45
C ASN A 486 -1.16 -29.01 15.57
N CYS A 487 -1.53 -30.28 15.37
CA CYS A 487 -0.83 -31.41 15.98
C CYS A 487 -0.23 -32.26 14.86
N SER A 488 1.02 -31.96 14.50
CA SER A 488 1.84 -32.86 13.69
C SER A 488 2.11 -34.14 14.48
N ARG A 489 2.08 -35.23 13.73
CA ARG A 489 1.94 -36.63 14.16
C ARG A 489 3.25 -37.28 14.66
N GLN A 490 4.15 -36.55 15.32
CA GLN A 490 5.49 -37.07 15.69
C GLN A 490 5.81 -37.19 17.18
N ASP A 491 4.99 -36.68 18.10
CA ASP A 491 5.26 -36.79 19.55
C ASP A 491 4.39 -37.84 20.27
N LEU A 492 3.96 -38.90 19.57
CA LEU A 492 3.15 -39.97 20.17
C LEU A 492 3.94 -41.23 20.56
N ASP A 493 5.27 -41.23 20.39
CA ASP A 493 6.15 -42.29 20.90
C ASP A 493 7.32 -41.68 21.69
N ALA A 494 7.03 -41.08 22.86
CA ALA A 494 7.97 -40.88 23.97
C ALA A 494 7.22 -40.61 25.28
#